data_AF-A0A6S7LA20-F1
#
_entry.id   AF-A0A6S7LA20-F1
#
_cell.length_a   1.000
_cell.length_b   1.000
_cell.length_c   1.000
_cell.angle_alpha   90.00
_cell.angle_beta   90.00
_cell.angle_gamma   90.00
#
_symmetry.space_group_name_H-M   'P 1'
#
loop_
_entity.id
_entity.type
_entity.pdbx_description
1 polymer ?
#
loop_
_entity_poly.entity_id
_entity_poly.type
_entity_poly.pdbx_seq_one_letter_code
_entity_poly.pdbx_strand_id
1 'polypeptide(L)'
;MVQVTAGTLGSSVTVSVNAQVGTAENTDFTSTITAVPFAAGETGPKTVNFITVDDDIVEASELFTVSLSSTSGILLGSQASVVINDNDDNITEILKP
;
A
#
# COMPACT_ATOMS: atom_id res chain seq x y z
N MET A 1 -3.57 -2.62 5.56
CA MET A 1 -4.69 -3.60 5.59
C MET A 1 -5.95 -2.92 5.06
N VAL A 2 -6.82 -3.68 4.39
CA VAL A 2 -8.14 -3.24 3.93
C VAL A 2 -9.18 -3.85 4.85
N GLN A 3 -10.13 -3.06 5.34
CA GLN A 3 -11.14 -3.58 6.27
C GLN A 3 -12.54 -3.12 5.85
N VAL A 4 -13.49 -4.05 5.96
CA VAL A 4 -14.93 -3.75 6.01
C VAL A 4 -15.34 -3.73 7.48
N THR A 5 -15.78 -2.57 7.96
CA THR A 5 -15.93 -2.27 9.39
C THR A 5 -17.37 -2.46 9.88
N ALA A 6 -18.36 -2.24 9.00
CA ALA A 6 -19.76 -2.55 9.25
C ALA A 6 -20.59 -2.55 7.95
N GLY A 7 -21.78 -3.14 8.04
CA GLY A 7 -22.71 -3.33 6.93
C GLY A 7 -22.87 -4.81 6.59
N THR A 8 -24.10 -5.26 6.41
CA THR A 8 -24.36 -6.61 5.91
C THR A 8 -24.14 -6.62 4.40
N LEU A 9 -23.09 -7.30 3.94
CA LEU A 9 -22.89 -7.55 2.52
C LEU A 9 -23.96 -8.55 2.04
N GLY A 10 -25.04 -8.05 1.44
CA GLY A 10 -26.08 -8.90 0.83
C GLY A 10 -25.63 -9.62 -0.45
N SER A 11 -24.51 -9.18 -1.04
CA SER A 11 -23.85 -9.75 -2.21
C SER A 11 -22.34 -9.51 -2.10
N SER A 12 -21.55 -10.15 -2.97
CA SER A 12 -20.12 -9.85 -3.06
C SER A 12 -19.88 -8.39 -3.43
N VAL A 13 -18.85 -7.79 -2.84
CA VAL A 13 -18.39 -6.43 -3.09
C VAL A 13 -16.91 -6.44 -3.42
N THR A 14 -16.49 -5.54 -4.30
CA THR A 14 -15.08 -5.25 -4.52
C THR A 14 -14.71 -3.94 -3.82
N VAL A 15 -13.63 -3.99 -3.05
CA VAL A 15 -12.95 -2.81 -2.50
C VAL A 15 -11.72 -2.55 -3.36
N SER A 16 -11.64 -1.37 -3.94
CA SER A 16 -10.46 -0.89 -4.66
C SER A 16 -9.49 -0.25 -3.69
N VAL A 17 -8.22 -0.62 -3.82
CA VAL A 17 -7.11 -0.12 -3.03
C VAL A 17 -6.20 0.67 -3.95
N ASN A 18 -6.03 1.95 -3.66
CA ASN A 18 -5.27 2.87 -4.51
C ASN A 18 -4.13 3.46 -3.69
N ALA A 19 -2.89 3.13 -4.08
CA ALA A 19 -1.72 3.84 -3.57
C ALA A 19 -1.64 5.23 -4.23
N GLN A 20 -1.31 6.23 -3.44
CA GLN A 20 -1.08 7.60 -3.86
C GLN A 20 0.34 7.94 -3.44
N VAL A 21 1.14 8.36 -4.42
CA VAL A 21 2.53 8.78 -4.20
C VAL A 21 2.60 9.89 -3.14
N GLY A 22 3.68 9.88 -2.38
CA GLY A 22 3.99 10.89 -1.38
C GLY A 22 5.40 11.41 -1.61
N THR A 23 6.30 11.20 -0.65
CA THR A 23 7.73 11.31 -0.92
C THR A 23 8.26 10.06 -1.60
N ALA A 24 7.62 8.90 -1.40
CA ALA A 24 7.83 7.73 -2.25
C ALA A 24 7.01 7.91 -3.54
N GLU A 25 7.70 7.98 -4.67
CA GLU A 25 7.18 8.04 -6.02
C GLU A 25 7.10 6.65 -6.68
N ASN A 26 6.86 6.60 -7.99
CA ASN A 26 6.75 5.33 -8.73
C ASN A 26 8.10 4.66 -9.01
N THR A 27 9.20 5.34 -8.71
CA THR A 27 10.55 4.78 -8.75
C THR A 27 10.80 3.86 -7.57
N ASP A 28 10.14 4.08 -6.42
CA ASP A 28 10.48 3.45 -5.14
C ASP A 28 9.49 2.31 -4.82
N PHE A 29 8.33 2.30 -5.48
CA PHE A 29 7.38 1.19 -5.44
C PHE A 29 6.50 1.08 -6.70
N THR A 30 5.99 -0.13 -6.94
CA THR A 30 5.03 -0.36 -8.01
C THR A 30 3.62 0.00 -7.57
N SER A 31 3.14 1.18 -7.97
CA SER A 31 1.75 1.60 -7.74
C SER A 31 0.78 0.85 -8.66
N THR A 32 -0.09 0.01 -8.08
CA THR A 32 -1.17 -0.67 -8.79
C THR A 32 -2.48 -0.55 -8.03
N ILE A 33 -3.57 -0.34 -8.78
CA ILE A 33 -4.92 -0.45 -8.22
C ILE A 33 -5.18 -1.93 -7.93
N THR A 34 -5.35 -2.27 -6.66
CA THR A 34 -5.64 -3.64 -6.24
C THR A 34 -7.13 -3.80 -5.95
N ALA A 35 -7.79 -4.73 -6.63
CA ALA A 35 -9.18 -5.09 -6.39
C ALA A 35 -9.27 -6.23 -5.36
N VAL A 36 -9.87 -5.96 -4.20
CA VAL A 36 -10.02 -6.93 -3.11
C VAL A 36 -11.50 -7.34 -2.99
N PRO A 37 -11.87 -8.57 -3.36
CA PRO A 37 -13.24 -9.04 -3.22
C PRO A 37 -13.55 -9.40 -1.76
N PHE A 38 -14.75 -9.05 -1.32
CA PHE A 38 -15.38 -9.49 -0.09
C PHE A 38 -16.66 -10.25 -0.45
N ALA A 39 -16.80 -11.48 0.02
CA ALA A 39 -18.00 -12.28 -0.19
C ALA A 39 -19.20 -11.73 0.59
N ALA A 40 -20.41 -12.17 0.26
CA ALA A 40 -21.60 -11.84 1.06
C ALA A 40 -21.38 -12.27 2.53
N GLY A 41 -21.70 -11.38 3.47
CA GLY A 41 -21.46 -11.55 4.90
C GLY A 41 -19.99 -11.46 5.36
N GLU A 42 -19.01 -11.34 4.46
CA GLU A 42 -17.59 -11.26 4.84
C GLU A 42 -17.25 -9.89 5.43
N THR A 43 -16.57 -9.87 6.57
CA THR A 43 -16.15 -8.64 7.26
C THR A 43 -14.75 -8.82 7.84
N GLY A 44 -14.15 -7.73 8.33
CA GLY A 44 -12.82 -7.77 8.92
C GLY A 44 -11.70 -7.47 7.91
N PRO A 45 -10.44 -7.68 8.32
CA PRO A 45 -9.29 -7.21 7.56
C PRO A 45 -8.78 -8.21 6.51
N LYS A 46 -8.32 -7.69 5.39
CA LYS A 46 -7.52 -8.39 4.36
C LYS A 46 -6.20 -7.65 4.12
N THR A 47 -5.14 -8.39 3.89
CA THR A 47 -3.82 -7.84 3.60
C THR A 47 -3.67 -7.57 2.11
N VAL A 48 -3.04 -6.44 1.78
CA VAL A 48 -2.61 -6.07 0.43
C VAL A 48 -1.14 -5.73 0.52
N ASN A 49 -0.36 -6.30 -0.38
CA ASN A 49 1.08 -6.11 -0.44
C ASN A 49 1.42 -5.16 -1.59
N PHE A 50 2.41 -4.31 -1.37
CA PHE A 50 3.03 -3.47 -2.41
C PHE A 50 4.47 -3.97 -2.60
N ILE A 51 4.95 -3.90 -3.84
CA ILE A 51 6.32 -4.26 -4.18
C ILE A 51 7.14 -2.97 -4.19
N THR A 52 8.17 -2.90 -3.35
CA THR A 52 9.18 -1.85 -3.39
C THR A 52 10.15 -2.11 -4.53
N VAL A 53 10.75 -1.04 -5.04
CA VAL A 53 11.89 -1.11 -5.94
C VAL A 53 13.13 -0.89 -5.08
N ASP A 54 14.12 -1.75 -5.26
CA ASP A 54 15.39 -1.73 -4.54
C ASP A 54 16.46 -1.28 -5.53
N ASP A 55 17.30 -0.33 -5.14
CA ASP A 55 18.44 0.11 -5.91
C ASP A 55 19.70 0.27 -5.04
N ASP A 56 20.66 1.11 -5.45
CA ASP A 56 21.92 1.33 -4.72
C ASP A 56 22.10 2.83 -4.34
N ILE A 57 21.03 3.63 -4.45
CA ILE A 57 21.04 5.07 -4.22
C ILE A 57 20.61 5.34 -2.79
N VAL A 58 21.48 6.02 -2.03
CA VAL A 58 21.13 6.43 -0.67
C VAL A 58 20.05 7.52 -0.70
N GLU A 59 18.94 7.23 -0.02
CA GLU A 59 17.74 8.05 0.02
C GLU A 59 17.27 8.31 1.45
N ALA A 60 16.35 9.25 1.63
CA ALA A 60 15.69 9.43 2.92
C ALA A 60 14.61 8.36 3.11
N SER A 61 14.09 8.20 4.33
CA SER A 61 12.85 7.42 4.50
C SER A 61 11.69 8.13 3.80
N GLU A 62 10.96 7.37 3.01
CA GLU A 62 9.91 7.88 2.15
C GLU A 62 8.56 7.27 2.44
N LEU A 63 7.48 7.94 2.04
CA LEU A 63 6.13 7.49 2.34
C LEU A 63 5.20 7.61 1.14
N PHE A 64 4.26 6.67 1.06
CA PHE A 64 3.08 6.77 0.22
C PHE A 64 1.82 6.48 1.06
N THR A 65 0.67 6.90 0.56
CA THR A 65 -0.61 6.67 1.24
C THR A 65 -1.50 5.71 0.47
N VAL A 66 -2.40 5.02 1.17
CA VAL A 66 -3.30 4.03 0.60
C VAL A 66 -4.74 4.39 0.92
N SER A 67 -5.52 4.68 -0.12
CA SER A 67 -6.95 4.97 -0.03
C SER A 67 -7.79 3.77 -0.45
N LEU A 68 -8.95 3.63 0.19
CA LEU A 68 -9.91 2.55 -0.06
C LEU A 68 -11.18 3.14 -0.66
N SER A 69 -11.73 2.49 -1.68
CA SER A 69 -13.01 2.88 -2.27
C SER A 69 -13.87 1.66 -2.63
N SER A 70 -15.18 1.81 -2.57
CA SER A 70 -16.15 0.84 -3.06
C SER A 70 -17.37 1.57 -3.60
N THR A 71 -18.01 1.01 -4.62
CA THR A 71 -19.29 1.50 -5.15
C THR A 71 -20.49 1.00 -4.36
N SER A 72 -20.26 0.10 -3.39
CA SER A 72 -21.28 -0.38 -2.47
C SER A 72 -21.36 0.53 -1.23
N GLY A 73 -22.56 0.66 -0.65
CA GLY A 73 -22.82 1.52 0.53
C GLY A 73 -22.28 0.97 1.85
N ILE A 74 -21.05 0.46 1.85
CA ILE A 74 -20.41 -0.23 2.98
C ILE A 74 -19.47 0.72 3.71
N LEU A 75 -19.24 0.46 5.00
CA LEU A 75 -18.24 1.21 5.77
C LEU A 75 -16.87 0.54 5.63
N LEU A 76 -15.92 1.29 5.07
CA LEU A 76 -14.53 0.88 4.94
C LEU A 76 -13.70 1.36 6.14
N GLY A 77 -12.53 0.77 6.31
CA GLY A 77 -11.50 1.27 7.22
C GLY A 77 -10.92 2.61 6.77
N SER A 78 -10.08 3.20 7.62
CA SER A 78 -9.39 4.47 7.35
C SER A 78 -8.27 4.32 6.32
N GLN A 79 -7.83 5.45 5.74
CA GLN A 79 -6.59 5.54 4.98
C GLN A 79 -5.40 5.01 5.79
N ALA A 80 -4.45 4.39 5.12
CA ALA A 80 -3.19 3.93 5.71
C ALA A 80 -2.00 4.68 5.09
N SER A 81 -0.92 4.81 5.85
CA SER A 81 0.39 5.28 5.38
C SER A 81 1.38 4.13 5.39
N VAL A 82 2.23 4.06 4.38
CA VAL A 82 3.32 3.09 4.26
C VAL A 82 4.63 3.86 4.17
N VAL A 83 5.63 3.41 4.93
CA VAL A 83 6.98 3.99 4.93
C VAL A 83 7.92 2.98 4.29
N ILE A 84 8.71 3.43 3.33
CA ILE A 84 9.86 2.74 2.75
C ILE A 84 11.08 3.29 3.48
N ASN A 85 11.85 2.40 4.10
CA ASN A 85 13.11 2.77 4.74
C ASN A 85 14.22 2.32 3.81
N ASP A 86 15.07 3.27 3.42
CA ASP A 86 16.27 2.99 2.65
C ASP A 86 17.19 1.99 3.39
N ASN A 87 17.80 1.11 2.62
CA ASN A 87 18.76 0.10 3.07
C ASN A 87 20.14 0.28 2.45
N ASP A 88 20.39 1.39 1.75
CA ASP A 88 21.67 1.66 1.13
C ASP A 88 22.59 2.47 2.02
N ASP A 89 23.88 2.17 1.89
CA ASP A 89 24.95 2.84 2.62
C ASP A 89 25.78 3.69 1.65
N ASN A 90 26.27 4.83 2.14
CA ASN A 90 27.27 5.61 1.42
C ASN A 90 28.61 4.85 1.43
N ILE A 91 28.79 3.91 0.51
CA ILE A 91 30.06 3.24 0.29
C ILE A 91 31.03 4.23 -0.38
N THR A 92 31.69 5.05 0.43
CA THR A 92 32.95 5.64 -0.01
C THR A 92 33.96 4.50 -0.08
N GLU A 93 34.12 3.90 -1.25
CA GLU A 93 35.17 2.93 -1.51
C GLU A 93 36.52 3.66 -1.38
N ILE A 94 37.07 3.73 -0.16
CA ILE A 94 38.45 4.16 0.04
C ILE A 94 39.29 3.05 -0.58
N LEU A 95 39.80 3.31 -1.79
CA LEU A 95 40.70 2.45 -2.56
C LEU A 95 41.53 1.55 -1.64
N LYS A 96 41.29 0.24 -1.71
CA LYS A 96 42.24 -0.73 -1.15
C LYS A 96 43.59 -0.54 -1.87
N PRO A 97 44.71 -0.45 -1.14
CA PRO A 97 46.04 -0.27 -1.72
C PRO A 97 46.46 -1.44 -2.61
#